data_AF-A0A556PN75-F1
#
_entry.id   AF-A0A556PN75-F1
#
_cell.length_a   1.000
_cell.length_b   1.000
_cell.length_c   1.000
_cell.angle_alpha   90.00
_cell.angle_beta   90.00
_cell.angle_gamma   90.00
#
_symmetry.space_group_name_H-M   'P 1'
#
loop_
_entity.id
_entity.type
_entity.pdbx_description
1 polymer ?
#
loop_
_entity_poly.entity_id
_entity_poly.type
_entity_poly.pdbx_seq_one_letter_code
_entity_poly.pdbx_strand_id
1 'polypeptide(L)'
;MWQENIITDEKLVLKAAQAIWAMNKYLVLACSQKDYQQIRKLLQAENRDLSAVYNILENIETTYGHIPTEELPQLSNALYHIAGYFKKLVSNEERQEINYLIQTNASQALTILKENTRKYQVRYLLHSRFWTHDRTKPFNLIPIAMNHHNITYKANELVWHGDYLSIYN
;
A
#
# COMPACT_ATOMS: atom_id res chain seq x y z
N MET A 1 20.80 -29.08 6.43
CA MET A 1 20.57 -28.55 5.07
C MET A 1 19.17 -27.97 5.05
N TRP A 2 19.05 -26.66 5.22
CA TRP A 2 17.77 -25.96 5.16
C TRP A 2 17.37 -25.86 3.70
N GLN A 3 16.47 -26.74 3.24
CA GLN A 3 15.72 -26.40 2.04
C GLN A 3 14.87 -25.19 2.44
N GLU A 4 15.24 -24.01 1.92
CA GLU A 4 14.44 -22.82 2.09
C GLU A 4 13.03 -23.14 1.58
N ASN A 5 12.02 -22.98 2.44
CA ASN A 5 10.61 -23.14 2.08
C ASN A 5 10.19 -21.96 1.19
N ILE A 6 10.74 -21.90 -0.01
CA ILE A 6 10.42 -20.89 -1.02
C ILE A 6 9.21 -21.35 -1.84
N ILE A 7 8.34 -20.41 -2.17
CA ILE A 7 7.19 -20.64 -3.06
C ILE A 7 7.37 -19.79 -4.31
N THR A 8 7.48 -20.45 -5.46
CA THR A 8 7.70 -19.83 -6.78
C THR A 8 6.49 -19.96 -7.72
N ASP A 9 5.34 -20.39 -7.21
CA ASP A 9 4.09 -20.43 -7.98
C ASP A 9 3.75 -19.03 -8.50
N GLU A 10 3.85 -18.84 -9.82
CA GLU A 10 3.71 -17.52 -10.46
C GLU A 10 2.38 -16.83 -10.13
N LYS A 11 1.29 -17.59 -10.07
CA LYS A 11 -0.04 -17.05 -9.77
C LYS A 11 -0.12 -16.59 -8.33
N LEU A 12 0.48 -17.34 -7.42
CA LEU A 12 0.53 -17.00 -6.00
C LEU A 12 1.45 -15.80 -5.74
N VAL A 13 2.63 -15.77 -6.36
CA VAL A 13 3.59 -14.67 -6.28
C VAL A 13 2.98 -13.38 -6.84
N LEU A 14 2.29 -13.44 -7.98
CA LEU A 14 1.58 -12.30 -8.55
C LEU A 14 0.47 -11.80 -7.61
N LYS A 15 -0.31 -12.71 -7.03
CA LYS A 15 -1.36 -12.35 -6.07
C LYS A 15 -0.77 -11.68 -4.82
N ALA A 16 0.37 -12.16 -4.33
CA ALA A 16 1.10 -11.52 -3.23
C ALA A 16 1.55 -10.11 -3.62
N ALA A 17 2.21 -9.94 -4.76
CA ALA A 17 2.66 -8.64 -5.26
C ALA A 17 1.50 -7.63 -5.38
N GLN A 18 0.34 -8.07 -5.87
CA GLN A 18 -0.86 -7.22 -5.97
C GLN A 18 -1.42 -6.83 -4.59
N ALA A 19 -1.39 -7.73 -3.61
CA ALA A 19 -1.80 -7.43 -2.24
C ALA A 19 -0.85 -6.43 -1.56
N ILE A 20 0.47 -6.63 -1.72
CA ILE A 20 1.50 -5.70 -1.25
C ILE A 20 1.34 -4.33 -1.92
N TRP A 21 1.12 -4.28 -3.23
CA TRP A 21 0.88 -3.04 -3.93
C TRP A 21 -0.38 -2.33 -3.42
N ALA A 22 -1.50 -3.04 -3.28
CA ALA A 22 -2.75 -2.44 -2.78
C ALA A 22 -2.58 -1.78 -1.41
N MET A 23 -1.81 -2.41 -0.52
CA MET A 23 -1.47 -1.90 0.81
C MET A 23 -0.56 -0.66 0.77
N ASN A 24 0.44 -0.63 -0.11
CA ASN A 24 1.48 0.41 -0.14
C ASN A 24 1.22 1.57 -1.11
N LYS A 25 0.32 1.43 -2.09
CA LYS A 25 0.21 2.37 -3.22
C LYS A 25 0.02 3.84 -2.83
N TYR A 26 -0.73 4.15 -1.75
CA TYR A 26 -0.93 5.54 -1.33
C TYR A 26 0.26 6.09 -0.53
N LEU A 27 1.00 5.24 0.17
CA LEU A 27 2.30 5.60 0.73
C LEU A 27 3.28 5.95 -0.40
N VAL A 28 3.41 5.06 -1.39
CA VAL A 28 4.26 5.32 -2.58
C VAL A 28 3.85 6.62 -3.27
N LEU A 29 2.56 6.85 -3.46
CA LEU A 29 2.07 8.08 -4.09
C LEU A 29 2.41 9.33 -3.28
N ALA A 30 2.37 9.25 -1.94
CA ALA A 30 2.75 10.34 -1.05
C ALA A 30 4.26 10.61 -1.06
N CYS A 31 5.08 9.61 -1.42
CA CYS A 31 6.52 9.77 -1.57
C CYS A 31 6.91 10.25 -2.98
N SER A 32 6.36 9.62 -4.03
CA SER A 32 6.80 9.79 -5.41
C SER A 32 5.73 9.35 -6.42
N GLN A 33 5.09 10.31 -7.09
CA GLN A 33 4.21 10.04 -8.23
C GLN A 33 4.93 9.28 -9.36
N LYS A 34 6.23 9.53 -9.57
CA LYS A 34 7.01 8.83 -10.59
C LYS A 34 7.04 7.33 -10.31
N ASP A 35 7.40 6.94 -9.09
CA ASP A 35 7.52 5.54 -8.69
C ASP A 35 6.14 4.86 -8.64
N TYR A 36 5.11 5.58 -8.19
CA TYR A 36 3.73 5.09 -8.26
C TYR A 36 3.32 4.70 -9.69
N GLN A 37 3.62 5.58 -10.67
CA GLN A 37 3.30 5.30 -12.08
C GLN A 37 4.15 4.16 -12.64
N GLN A 38 5.42 4.07 -12.25
CA GLN A 38 6.30 3.01 -12.68
C GLN A 38 5.82 1.64 -12.19
N ILE A 39 5.50 1.49 -10.90
CA ILE A 39 4.94 0.24 -10.36
C ILE A 39 3.64 -0.13 -11.07
N ARG A 40 2.73 0.85 -11.27
CA ARG A 40 1.47 0.60 -11.98
C ARG A 40 1.71 0.04 -13.39
N LYS A 41 2.68 0.59 -14.14
CA LYS A 41 3.02 0.10 -15.48
C LYS A 41 3.58 -1.31 -15.44
N LEU A 42 4.51 -1.59 -14.53
CA LEU A 42 5.13 -2.91 -14.38
C LEU A 42 4.11 -4.00 -14.05
N LEU A 43 3.16 -3.72 -13.14
CA LEU A 43 2.11 -4.67 -12.77
C LEU A 43 1.04 -4.89 -13.86
N GLN A 44 0.91 -3.96 -14.80
CA GLN A 44 -0.05 -4.05 -15.92
C GLN A 44 0.53 -4.71 -17.17
N ALA A 45 1.86 -4.79 -17.29
CA ALA A 45 2.53 -5.43 -18.42
C ALA A 45 2.20 -6.93 -18.51
N GLU A 46 2.30 -7.49 -19.72
CA GLU A 46 2.17 -8.93 -19.94
C GLU A 46 3.34 -9.68 -19.28
N ASN A 47 4.58 -9.25 -19.56
CA ASN A 47 5.80 -9.73 -18.91
C ASN A 47 6.09 -8.89 -17.65
N ARG A 48 5.33 -9.14 -16.58
CA ARG A 48 5.47 -8.40 -15.31
C ARG A 48 6.85 -8.66 -14.69
N ASP A 49 7.60 -7.60 -14.46
CA ASP A 49 8.85 -7.66 -13.68
C ASP A 49 8.55 -7.37 -12.20
N LEU A 50 8.29 -8.44 -11.44
CA LEU A 50 7.94 -8.34 -10.03
C LEU A 50 9.13 -7.98 -9.15
N SER A 51 10.35 -8.35 -9.54
CA SER A 51 11.58 -7.98 -8.84
C SER A 51 11.86 -6.48 -8.97
N ALA A 52 11.59 -5.87 -10.13
CA ALA A 52 11.64 -4.42 -10.28
C ALA A 52 10.61 -3.71 -9.39
N VAL A 53 9.38 -4.23 -9.28
CA VAL A 53 8.37 -3.67 -8.36
C VAL A 53 8.83 -3.77 -6.90
N TYR A 54 9.40 -4.91 -6.51
CA TYR A 54 9.95 -5.12 -5.18
C TYR A 54 11.05 -4.10 -4.86
N ASN A 55 12.03 -3.94 -5.74
CA ASN A 55 13.15 -3.01 -5.56
C ASN A 55 12.67 -1.55 -5.41
N ILE A 56 11.65 -1.14 -6.18
CA ILE A 56 11.08 0.22 -6.03
C ILE A 56 10.44 0.36 -4.64
N LEU A 57 9.68 -0.63 -4.19
CA LEU A 57 9.04 -0.58 -2.87
C LEU A 57 10.06 -0.61 -1.72
N GLU A 58 11.12 -1.39 -1.85
CA GLU A 58 12.23 -1.44 -0.87
C GLU A 58 12.95 -0.08 -0.77
N ASN A 59 13.18 0.59 -1.90
CA ASN A 59 13.75 1.94 -1.91
C ASN A 59 12.83 2.96 -1.23
N ILE A 60 11.51 2.87 -1.46
CA ILE A 60 10.53 3.70 -0.78
C ILE A 60 10.56 3.44 0.73
N GLU A 61 10.59 2.18 1.15
CA GLU A 61 10.64 1.81 2.57
C GLU A 61 11.93 2.32 3.24
N THR A 62 13.08 2.12 2.62
CA THR A 62 14.38 2.54 3.15
C THR A 62 14.46 4.07 3.28
N THR A 63 13.92 4.78 2.28
CA THR A 63 14.02 6.26 2.23
C THR A 63 12.96 6.94 3.08
N TYR A 64 11.72 6.43 3.11
CA TYR A 64 10.56 7.11 3.69
C TYR A 64 9.86 6.34 4.82
N GLY A 65 10.22 5.08 5.08
CA GLY A 65 9.55 4.24 6.07
C GLY A 65 9.56 4.83 7.48
N HIS A 66 10.61 5.57 7.82
CA HIS A 66 10.80 6.27 9.09
C HIS A 66 10.18 7.68 9.13
N ILE A 67 9.74 8.23 7.99
CA ILE A 67 9.23 9.60 7.89
C ILE A 67 7.72 9.62 8.18
N PRO A 68 7.26 10.50 9.10
CA PRO A 68 5.83 10.68 9.35
C PRO A 68 5.03 11.00 8.08
N THR A 69 3.82 10.46 7.96
CA THR A 69 2.97 10.67 6.77
C THR A 69 2.74 12.15 6.45
N GLU A 70 2.59 12.97 7.48
CA GLU A 70 2.38 14.41 7.38
C GLU A 70 3.56 15.18 6.78
N GLU A 71 4.75 14.59 6.78
CA GLU A 71 5.99 15.18 6.25
C GLU A 71 6.36 14.64 4.85
N LEU A 72 5.55 13.75 4.28
CA LEU A 72 5.85 13.16 2.97
C LEU A 72 5.73 14.20 1.84
N PRO A 73 6.68 14.21 0.89
CA PRO A 73 6.86 15.31 -0.06
C PRO A 73 5.69 15.51 -1.03
N GLN A 74 4.88 14.48 -1.27
CA GLN A 74 3.71 14.51 -2.15
C GLN A 74 2.41 14.18 -1.42
N LEU A 75 2.34 14.48 -0.12
CA LEU A 75 1.17 14.22 0.72
C LEU A 75 -0.14 14.72 0.09
N SER A 76 -0.22 15.99 -0.33
CA SER A 76 -1.45 16.56 -0.88
C SER A 76 -1.95 15.78 -2.11
N ASN A 77 -1.04 15.27 -2.95
CA ASN A 77 -1.40 14.44 -4.10
C ASN A 77 -2.08 13.14 -3.64
N ALA A 78 -1.48 12.44 -2.67
CA ALA A 78 -2.07 11.24 -2.10
C ALA A 78 -3.43 11.52 -1.42
N LEU A 79 -3.56 12.65 -0.71
CA LEU A 79 -4.81 13.04 -0.06
C LEU A 79 -5.93 13.29 -1.07
N TYR A 80 -5.68 13.91 -2.22
CA TYR A 80 -6.71 14.06 -3.27
C TYR A 80 -7.20 12.70 -3.80
N HIS A 81 -6.27 11.75 -3.99
CA HIS A 81 -6.63 10.40 -4.40
C HIS A 81 -7.46 9.66 -3.34
N ILE A 82 -7.11 9.83 -2.06
CA ILE A 82 -7.86 9.25 -0.93
C ILE A 82 -9.23 9.92 -0.81
N ALA A 83 -9.33 11.24 -0.93
CA ALA A 83 -10.57 12.01 -0.91
C ALA A 83 -11.58 11.52 -1.96
N GLY A 84 -11.09 11.04 -3.11
CA GLY A 84 -11.92 10.45 -4.15
C GLY A 84 -12.81 9.28 -3.69
N TYR A 85 -12.40 8.50 -2.69
CA TYR A 85 -13.21 7.42 -2.14
C TYR A 85 -14.47 7.92 -1.41
N PHE A 86 -14.41 9.13 -0.86
CA PHE A 86 -15.50 9.70 -0.09
C PHE A 86 -16.47 10.52 -0.94
N LYS A 87 -16.22 10.67 -2.25
CA LYS A 87 -17.02 11.53 -3.15
C LYS A 87 -18.53 11.26 -3.08
N LYS A 88 -18.94 10.01 -2.84
CA LYS A 88 -20.35 9.58 -2.72
C LYS A 88 -20.79 9.28 -1.28
N LEU A 89 -19.90 9.45 -0.30
CA LEU A 89 -20.11 9.09 1.10
C LEU A 89 -20.27 10.32 2.01
N VAL A 90 -19.76 11.47 1.58
CA VAL A 90 -19.84 12.75 2.29
C VAL A 90 -20.63 13.79 1.47
N SER A 91 -21.14 14.82 2.13
CA SER A 91 -21.88 15.92 1.52
C SER A 91 -21.02 16.75 0.56
N ASN A 92 -21.65 17.62 -0.23
CA ASN A 92 -20.92 18.51 -1.11
C ASN A 92 -20.03 19.48 -0.33
N GLU A 93 -20.53 19.98 0.79
CA GLU A 93 -19.88 20.91 1.72
C GLU A 93 -18.66 20.25 2.37
N GLU A 94 -18.82 19.03 2.91
CA GLU A 94 -17.71 18.26 3.49
C GLU A 94 -16.60 18.01 2.47
N ARG A 95 -16.93 17.76 1.20
CA ARG A 95 -15.90 17.60 0.14
C ARG A 95 -15.17 18.89 -0.17
N GLN A 96 -15.88 20.02 -0.19
CA GLN A 96 -15.25 21.33 -0.41
C GLN A 96 -14.31 21.68 0.74
N GLU A 97 -14.72 21.40 1.99
CA GLU A 97 -13.89 21.57 3.17
C GLU A 97 -12.64 20.69 3.11
N ILE A 98 -12.77 19.39 2.79
CA ILE A 98 -11.63 18.49 2.61
C ILE A 98 -10.67 19.03 1.54
N ASN A 99 -11.18 19.44 0.38
CA ASN A 99 -10.33 19.97 -0.69
C ASN A 99 -9.61 21.26 -0.28
N TYR A 100 -10.29 22.15 0.44
CA TYR A 100 -9.69 23.35 0.99
C TYR A 100 -8.56 23.00 1.96
N LEU A 101 -8.80 22.08 2.89
CA LEU A 101 -7.80 21.64 3.86
C LEU A 101 -6.60 20.94 3.21
N ILE A 102 -6.79 20.17 2.13
CA ILE A 102 -5.64 19.57 1.41
C ILE A 102 -4.65 20.65 0.90
N GLN A 103 -5.15 21.85 0.61
CA GLN A 103 -4.34 22.98 0.11
C GLN A 103 -3.75 23.83 1.24
N THR A 104 -4.51 24.03 2.33
CA THR A 104 -4.17 25.00 3.38
C THR A 104 -3.64 24.37 4.66
N ASN A 105 -4.03 23.13 4.95
CA ASN A 105 -3.67 22.39 6.16
C ASN A 105 -3.75 20.87 5.93
N ALA A 106 -2.77 20.32 5.20
CA ALA A 106 -2.76 18.92 4.80
C ALA A 106 -2.82 17.94 5.99
N SER A 107 -2.25 18.31 7.15
CA SER A 107 -2.31 17.51 8.38
C SER A 107 -3.74 17.38 8.93
N GLN A 108 -4.54 18.44 8.85
CA GLN A 108 -5.95 18.39 9.23
C GLN A 108 -6.77 17.57 8.23
N ALA A 109 -6.51 17.73 6.92
CA ALA A 109 -7.14 16.89 5.89
C ALA A 109 -6.80 15.40 6.10
N LEU A 110 -5.54 15.08 6.43
CA LEU A 110 -5.09 13.72 6.74
C LEU A 110 -5.89 13.13 7.91
N THR A 111 -6.09 13.91 8.98
CA THR A 111 -6.87 13.50 10.17
C THR A 111 -8.32 13.18 9.79
N ILE A 112 -8.99 14.10 9.08
CA ILE A 112 -10.39 13.90 8.64
C ILE A 112 -10.52 12.69 7.73
N LEU A 113 -9.60 12.51 6.77
CA LEU A 113 -9.66 11.37 5.85
C LEU A 113 -9.39 10.03 6.56
N LYS A 114 -8.57 10.03 7.61
CA LYS A 114 -8.37 8.86 8.48
C LYS A 114 -9.63 8.52 9.27
N GLU A 115 -10.30 9.52 9.82
CA GLU A 115 -11.58 9.35 10.53
C GLU A 115 -12.68 8.86 9.60
N ASN A 116 -12.82 9.47 8.42
CA ASN A 116 -13.76 9.04 7.40
C ASN A 116 -13.49 7.61 6.91
N THR A 117 -12.22 7.22 6.77
CA THR A 117 -11.84 5.83 6.44
C THR A 117 -12.44 4.84 7.45
N ARG A 118 -12.39 5.17 8.74
CA ARG A 118 -12.94 4.35 9.82
C ARG A 118 -14.47 4.44 9.88
N LYS A 119 -15.04 5.64 9.78
CA LYS A 119 -16.49 5.88 9.81
C LYS A 119 -17.22 5.12 8.70
N TYR A 120 -16.71 5.20 7.47
CA TYR A 120 -17.34 4.60 6.30
C TYR A 120 -16.79 3.22 5.93
N GLN A 121 -15.88 2.66 6.75
CA GLN A 121 -15.30 1.33 6.58
C GLN A 121 -14.75 1.10 5.16
N VAL A 122 -14.00 2.08 4.62
CA VAL A 122 -13.44 1.99 3.27
C VAL A 122 -12.32 0.95 3.26
N ARG A 123 -12.67 -0.30 2.94
CA ARG A 123 -11.82 -1.50 3.10
C ARG A 123 -10.41 -1.35 2.54
N TYR A 124 -10.25 -0.75 1.36
CA TYR A 124 -8.93 -0.55 0.75
C TYR A 124 -8.03 0.39 1.55
N LEU A 125 -8.61 1.40 2.20
CA LEU A 125 -7.87 2.38 2.99
C LEU A 125 -7.61 1.88 4.41
N LEU A 126 -8.50 1.07 4.99
CA LEU A 126 -8.32 0.48 6.32
C LEU A 126 -7.07 -0.39 6.45
N HIS A 127 -6.60 -0.97 5.34
CA HIS A 127 -5.41 -1.81 5.30
C HIS A 127 -4.21 -1.12 4.62
N SER A 128 -4.24 0.21 4.47
CA SER A 128 -3.17 0.92 3.78
C SER A 128 -2.04 1.32 4.74
N ARG A 129 -0.79 1.03 4.36
CA ARG A 129 0.43 1.51 5.05
C ARG A 129 0.64 3.02 4.96
N PHE A 130 -0.25 3.72 4.25
CA PHE A 130 -0.31 5.18 4.28
C PHE A 130 -0.49 5.70 5.72
N TRP A 131 -1.27 5.01 6.56
CA TRP A 131 -1.44 5.40 7.96
C TRP A 131 -0.21 4.97 8.78
N THR A 132 0.36 5.90 9.56
CA THR A 132 1.62 5.69 10.29
C THR A 132 1.61 4.47 11.21
N HIS A 133 0.47 4.13 11.85
CA HIS A 133 0.38 2.94 12.73
C HIS A 133 0.50 1.60 11.98
N ASP A 134 0.26 1.59 10.66
CA ASP A 134 0.30 0.38 9.84
C ASP A 134 1.70 0.07 9.30
N ARG A 135 2.70 0.92 9.60
CA ARG A 135 4.10 0.74 9.15
C ARG A 135 4.98 -0.06 10.11
N THR A 136 4.42 -0.58 11.20
CA THR A 136 5.17 -1.42 12.17
C THR A 136 5.58 -2.79 11.62
N LYS A 137 4.94 -3.22 10.53
CA LYS A 137 5.24 -4.47 9.82
C LYS A 137 6.10 -4.20 8.58
N PRO A 138 6.93 -5.18 8.16
CA PRO A 138 7.65 -5.11 6.90
C PRO A 138 6.74 -4.80 5.72
N PHE A 139 7.22 -3.97 4.79
CA PHE A 139 6.42 -3.53 3.63
C PHE A 139 5.97 -4.68 2.73
N ASN A 140 6.73 -5.77 2.72
CA ASN A 140 6.59 -6.96 1.91
C ASN A 140 5.91 -8.14 2.64
N LEU A 141 5.41 -7.91 3.86
CA LEU A 141 4.64 -8.90 4.60
C LEU A 141 3.22 -8.99 4.02
N ILE A 142 2.80 -10.18 3.60
CA ILE A 142 1.57 -10.37 2.83
C ILE A 142 0.34 -10.20 3.75
N PRO A 143 -0.54 -9.20 3.51
CA PRO A 143 -1.60 -8.83 4.45
C PRO A 143 -2.86 -9.69 4.33
N ILE A 144 -2.85 -10.72 3.49
CA ILE A 144 -4.01 -11.58 3.19
C ILE A 144 -3.66 -13.05 3.39
N ALA A 145 -4.67 -13.86 3.67
CA ALA A 145 -4.51 -15.31 3.66
C ALA A 145 -4.25 -15.84 2.24
N MET A 146 -3.40 -16.86 2.15
CA MET A 146 -2.93 -17.45 0.91
C MET A 146 -3.02 -18.97 1.01
N ASN A 147 -3.45 -19.61 -0.08
CA ASN A 147 -3.59 -21.07 -0.14
C ASN A 147 -2.60 -21.60 -1.16
N HIS A 148 -1.83 -22.62 -0.79
CA HIS A 148 -0.87 -23.28 -1.68
C HIS A 148 -0.78 -24.76 -1.29
N HIS A 149 -1.05 -25.66 -2.24
CA HIS A 149 -0.99 -27.12 -2.07
C HIS A 149 -1.60 -27.64 -0.76
N ASN A 150 -2.89 -27.32 -0.51
CA ASN A 150 -3.66 -27.69 0.70
C ASN A 150 -3.18 -27.07 2.01
N ILE A 151 -2.16 -26.23 1.99
CA ILE A 151 -1.74 -25.42 3.14
C ILE A 151 -2.42 -24.06 3.03
N THR A 152 -3.04 -23.63 4.13
CA THR A 152 -3.56 -22.26 4.29
C THR A 152 -2.59 -21.47 5.15
N TYR A 153 -1.96 -20.47 4.55
CA TYR A 153 -1.17 -19.47 5.25
C TYR A 153 -2.10 -18.32 5.64
N LYS A 154 -2.13 -17.98 6.92
CA LYS A 154 -2.89 -16.83 7.43
C LYS A 154 -2.24 -15.52 6.95
N ALA A 155 -3.00 -14.44 7.08
CA ALA A 155 -2.46 -13.11 6.83
C ALA A 155 -1.23 -12.86 7.71
N ASN A 156 -0.18 -12.28 7.12
CA ASN A 156 1.11 -12.00 7.75
C ASN A 156 1.98 -13.23 8.06
N GLU A 157 1.74 -14.40 7.46
CA GLU A 157 2.61 -15.58 7.59
C GLU A 157 3.60 -15.75 6.42
N LEU A 158 3.42 -15.00 5.34
CA LEU A 158 4.29 -15.05 4.16
C LEU A 158 4.88 -13.69 3.84
N VAL A 159 6.12 -13.68 3.37
CA VAL A 159 6.84 -12.52 2.86
C VAL A 159 7.02 -12.67 1.36
N TRP A 160 6.89 -11.57 0.62
CA TRP A 160 7.15 -11.50 -0.82
C TRP A 160 8.53 -10.92 -1.10
N HIS A 161 9.28 -11.49 -2.04
CA HIS A 161 10.65 -11.07 -2.39
C HIS A 161 10.82 -10.69 -3.86
N GLY A 162 9.72 -10.35 -4.55
CA GLY A 162 9.70 -10.11 -5.98
C GLY A 162 9.22 -11.34 -6.76
N ASP A 163 10.10 -12.32 -6.97
CA ASP A 163 9.85 -13.51 -7.77
C ASP A 163 9.50 -14.77 -6.96
N TYR A 164 9.64 -14.72 -5.63
CA TYR A 164 9.25 -15.83 -4.74
C TYR A 164 8.66 -15.34 -3.42
N LEU A 165 8.07 -16.27 -2.67
CA LEU A 165 7.60 -16.08 -1.30
C LEU A 165 8.40 -16.93 -0.32
N SER A 166 8.50 -16.49 0.94
CA SER A 166 9.00 -17.30 2.05
C SER A 166 8.07 -17.20 3.26
N ILE A 167 8.19 -18.13 4.19
CA ILE A 167 7.49 -18.04 5.49
C ILE A 167 8.11 -16.89 6.31
N TYR A 168 7.26 -16.11 6.97
CA TYR A 168 7.64 -15.09 7.94
C TYR A 168 7.83 -15.75 9.31
N ASN A 169 9.08 -15.80 9.80
CA ASN A 169 9.42 -16.34 11.11
C ASN A 169 9.45 -15.23 12.18
#